data_AF-A0A3M2LKM3-F1
#
_entry.id   AF-A0A3M2LKM3-F1
#
_cell.length_a   1.000
_cell.length_b   1.000
_cell.length_c   1.000
_cell.angle_alpha   90.00
_cell.angle_beta   90.00
_cell.angle_gamma   90.00
#
_symmetry.space_group_name_H-M   'P 1'
#
loop_
_entity.id
_entity.type
_entity.pdbx_description
1 polymer ?
#
loop_
_entity_poly.entity_id
_entity_poly.type
_entity_poly.pdbx_seq_one_letter_code
_entity_poly.pdbx_strand_id
1 'polypeptide(L)'
;MRARVTPHLSYRPPPEAPLSPADDELDQFPVSLLYDRVDGRPLLLRCRYLGRDYSGRYGNFFAHAVVAEPDELEGVRPVELWHAPLWSDSPASETDLPEVDELVPDEGLDPESLAAWLASGDGGDAYERLARIVDAVVAVLGRGHGRVVLVSSDIEAVARWIAVVSYSLPVAVASALSFVTYSADPDGAPQRLVGTTPDVWASAQRTSPAVLLERPVQGEDEAGRFARTVAACWRDADFAGLDALAELASSGSGMSPDAPDPAVLDRAAGLLALCRGEHGVPEDEEAGAADLLTRHGTAIPDWVWGDLVRGVPSMGYDLALAVHRWADAAGASEVARQCAARALSQAPDLTSVVRLAVDGTSRGDIVAAASGRARSGASDLPGAFAECPAGYREALLEGVLNGLLVADEPTRKAALTDAACDLLHDEMFESGTLGAFDAPLVAADVLASVGRRVPERRVAVTGRVLGLGLSVVELDPVLSAVWEDPPDAVTCLELVAAHPEGCAEHPALGVLPSRTFMRIAAGYGGLTEASTLRLAERVRTMLPGGAADADAAIVRAHADAVTSEKPVDAARALDALPRAGRLATRAFESAAERL
;
A
#
# COMPACT_ATOMS: atom_id res chain seq x y z
N MET A 1 -26.37 -18.58 43.25
CA MET A 1 -25.87 -17.18 43.22
C MET A 1 -24.94 -16.85 44.39
N ARG A 2 -25.39 -16.82 45.65
CA ARG A 2 -24.57 -16.40 46.82
C ARG A 2 -23.15 -17.00 46.91
N ALA A 3 -23.00 -18.31 46.71
CA ALA A 3 -21.69 -18.97 46.74
C ALA A 3 -20.72 -18.52 45.63
N ARG A 4 -21.25 -17.98 44.52
CA ARG A 4 -20.46 -17.43 43.41
C ARG A 4 -20.04 -15.98 43.64
N VAL A 5 -20.83 -15.21 44.39
CA VAL A 5 -20.52 -13.81 44.75
C VAL A 5 -19.53 -13.74 45.92
N THR A 6 -19.57 -14.71 46.84
CA THR A 6 -18.75 -14.70 48.07
C THR A 6 -17.23 -14.51 47.83
N PRO A 7 -16.60 -15.11 46.80
CA PRO A 7 -15.18 -14.87 46.51
C PRO A 7 -14.84 -13.41 46.17
N HIS A 8 -15.81 -12.61 45.73
CA HIS A 8 -15.63 -11.19 45.40
C HIS A 8 -15.86 -10.26 46.61
N LEU A 9 -16.39 -10.77 47.73
CA LEU A 9 -16.64 -9.99 48.95
C LEU A 9 -15.35 -9.83 49.75
N SER A 10 -14.56 -8.82 49.38
CA SER A 10 -13.32 -8.48 50.08
C SER A 10 -13.17 -6.97 50.19
N TYR A 11 -12.77 -6.50 51.37
CA TYR A 11 -12.38 -5.13 51.60
C TYR A 11 -11.36 -5.08 52.73
N ARG A 12 -10.28 -4.32 52.54
CA ARG A 12 -9.33 -3.97 53.60
C ARG A 12 -9.04 -2.48 53.49
N PRO A 13 -9.02 -1.74 54.60
CA PRO A 13 -8.67 -0.32 54.57
C PRO A 13 -7.20 -0.11 54.15
N PRO A 14 -6.85 1.07 53.61
CA PRO A 14 -5.46 1.43 53.30
C PRO A 14 -4.56 1.35 54.55
N PRO A 15 -3.28 0.96 54.43
CA PRO A 15 -2.34 0.93 55.54
C PRO A 15 -2.23 2.23 56.35
N GLU A 16 -2.38 3.39 55.71
CA GLU A 16 -2.32 4.70 56.37
C GLU A 16 -3.66 5.15 56.97
N ALA A 17 -4.75 4.41 56.76
CA ALA A 17 -6.05 4.74 57.33
C ALA A 17 -6.06 4.57 58.87
N PRO A 18 -6.82 5.39 59.62
CA PRO A 18 -6.90 5.29 61.07
C PRO A 18 -7.30 3.89 61.55
N LEU A 19 -6.56 3.33 62.52
CA LEU A 19 -6.87 2.02 63.12
C LEU A 19 -8.15 2.03 63.98
N SER A 20 -8.56 3.22 64.45
CA SER A 20 -9.73 3.41 65.30
C SER A 20 -10.44 4.72 64.96
N PRO A 21 -11.08 4.80 63.78
CA PRO A 21 -11.70 6.02 63.32
C PRO A 21 -12.89 6.43 64.20
N ALA A 22 -13.11 7.73 64.27
CA ALA A 22 -14.37 8.34 64.67
C ALA A 22 -15.39 8.30 63.51
N ASP A 23 -16.67 8.55 63.81
CA ASP A 23 -17.75 8.42 62.82
C ASP A 23 -17.58 9.39 61.64
N ASP A 24 -17.03 10.58 61.87
CA ASP A 24 -16.71 11.59 60.86
C ASP A 24 -15.46 11.27 60.02
N GLU A 25 -14.62 10.35 60.48
CA GLU A 25 -13.45 9.85 59.74
C GLU A 25 -13.81 8.68 58.81
N LEU A 26 -15.00 8.07 58.95
CA LEU A 26 -15.42 6.93 58.13
C LEU A 26 -15.59 7.29 56.66
N ASP A 27 -15.95 8.54 56.35
CA ASP A 27 -16.11 9.02 54.98
C ASP A 27 -14.76 9.18 54.25
N GLN A 28 -13.63 9.15 54.97
CA GLN A 28 -12.28 9.17 54.39
C GLN A 28 -11.84 7.78 53.92
N PHE A 29 -12.56 6.72 54.30
CA PHE A 29 -12.25 5.37 53.83
C PHE A 29 -12.75 5.19 52.40
N PRO A 30 -11.94 4.58 51.53
CA PRO A 30 -12.32 4.43 50.14
C PRO A 30 -13.57 3.54 50.03
N VAL A 31 -14.60 4.04 49.37
CA VAL A 31 -15.64 3.16 48.82
C VAL A 31 -15.00 2.36 47.69
N SER A 32 -15.39 1.10 47.51
CA SER A 32 -14.91 0.25 46.41
C SER A 32 -16.12 -0.26 45.63
N LEU A 33 -16.17 -0.01 44.34
CA LEU A 33 -17.10 -0.64 43.40
C LEU A 33 -16.29 -1.59 42.54
N LEU A 34 -16.76 -2.82 42.48
CA LEU A 34 -16.26 -3.88 41.64
C LEU A 34 -17.31 -4.20 40.59
N TYR A 35 -16.85 -4.29 39.34
CA TYR A 35 -17.61 -4.84 38.23
C TYR A 35 -16.89 -6.08 37.69
N ASP A 36 -17.64 -7.18 37.57
CA ASP A 36 -17.17 -8.44 37.00
C ASP A 36 -18.34 -9.18 36.34
N ARG A 37 -18.11 -10.37 35.78
CA ARG A 37 -19.17 -11.25 35.27
C ARG A 37 -19.16 -12.60 35.98
N VAL A 38 -20.33 -13.04 36.41
CA VAL A 38 -20.52 -14.34 37.08
C VAL A 38 -21.54 -15.15 36.30
N ASP A 39 -21.12 -16.32 35.81
CA ASP A 39 -21.95 -17.20 34.97
C ASP A 39 -22.57 -16.44 33.76
N GLY A 40 -21.80 -15.51 33.18
CA GLY A 40 -22.21 -14.70 32.02
C GLY A 40 -23.02 -13.44 32.35
N ARG A 41 -23.35 -13.21 33.63
CA ARG A 41 -24.14 -12.05 34.07
C ARG A 41 -23.31 -10.96 34.73
N PRO A 42 -23.62 -9.68 34.50
CA PRO A 42 -23.06 -8.56 35.24
C PRO A 42 -23.15 -8.72 36.76
N LEU A 43 -22.03 -8.58 37.46
CA LEU A 43 -21.93 -8.47 38.90
C LEU A 43 -21.38 -7.08 39.24
N LEU A 44 -22.16 -6.32 40.00
CA LEU A 44 -21.76 -5.07 40.64
C LEU A 44 -21.69 -5.29 42.14
N LEU A 45 -20.63 -4.80 42.78
CA LEU A 45 -20.41 -4.99 44.20
C LEU A 45 -19.79 -3.75 44.81
N ARG A 46 -20.50 -3.11 45.73
CA ARG A 46 -20.05 -1.92 46.45
C ARG A 46 -19.68 -2.26 47.89
N CYS A 47 -18.42 -2.09 48.24
CA CYS A 47 -17.87 -2.27 49.57
C CYS A 47 -17.58 -0.92 50.23
N ARG A 48 -17.86 -0.80 51.53
CA ARG A 48 -17.41 0.32 52.36
C ARG A 48 -17.03 -0.14 53.76
N TYR A 49 -16.13 0.58 54.40
CA TYR A 49 -15.78 0.35 55.79
C TYR A 49 -16.91 0.80 56.73
N LEU A 50 -17.22 0.01 57.77
CA LEU A 50 -18.26 0.35 58.77
C LEU A 50 -17.68 0.82 60.11
N GLY A 51 -16.36 0.73 60.30
CA GLY A 51 -15.78 0.95 61.63
C GLY A 51 -16.09 -0.19 62.58
N ARG A 52 -16.93 0.08 63.59
CA ARG A 52 -17.23 -0.83 64.70
C ARG A 52 -18.43 -1.72 64.37
N ASP A 53 -18.37 -3.01 64.71
CA ASP A 53 -19.58 -3.86 64.79
C ASP A 53 -20.36 -3.66 66.11
N TYR A 54 -21.46 -4.41 66.26
CA TYR A 54 -22.27 -4.47 67.48
C TYR A 54 -21.49 -4.89 68.74
N SER A 55 -20.28 -5.44 68.60
CA SER A 55 -19.39 -5.81 69.70
C SER A 55 -18.34 -4.73 70.02
N GLY A 56 -18.30 -3.65 69.23
CA GLY A 56 -17.33 -2.56 69.35
C GLY A 56 -15.99 -2.85 68.66
N ARG A 57 -15.87 -3.94 67.90
CA ARG A 57 -14.62 -4.33 67.22
C ARG A 57 -14.50 -3.61 65.88
N TYR A 58 -13.33 -3.02 65.64
CA TYR A 58 -12.95 -2.44 64.35
C TYR A 58 -12.59 -3.54 63.32
N GLY A 59 -12.63 -3.20 62.04
CA GLY A 59 -12.24 -4.09 60.95
C GLY A 59 -13.41 -4.69 60.17
N ASN A 60 -14.64 -4.19 60.36
CA ASN A 60 -15.81 -4.67 59.63
C ASN A 60 -16.12 -3.80 58.40
N PHE A 61 -16.62 -4.43 57.35
CA PHE A 61 -17.06 -3.76 56.13
C PHE A 61 -18.46 -4.22 55.75
N PHE A 62 -19.17 -3.37 55.01
CA PHE A 62 -20.43 -3.68 54.37
C PHE A 62 -20.20 -3.89 52.88
N ALA A 63 -20.87 -4.88 52.31
CA ALA A 63 -20.87 -5.11 50.87
C ALA A 63 -22.30 -5.29 50.39
N HIS A 64 -22.69 -4.49 49.41
CA HIS A 64 -23.94 -4.63 48.68
C HIS A 64 -23.62 -5.15 47.28
N ALA A 65 -24.27 -6.25 46.86
CA ALA A 65 -24.01 -6.89 45.58
C ALA A 65 -25.30 -6.95 44.76
N VAL A 66 -25.21 -6.54 43.50
CA VAL A 66 -26.27 -6.58 42.50
C VAL A 66 -25.81 -7.50 41.37
N VAL A 67 -26.65 -8.46 41.01
CA VAL A 67 -26.45 -9.27 39.81
C VAL A 67 -27.57 -8.93 38.86
N ALA A 68 -27.20 -8.27 37.77
CA ALA A 68 -28.12 -7.84 36.73
C ALA A 68 -28.15 -8.84 35.57
N GLU A 69 -29.19 -8.77 34.76
CA GLU A 69 -29.22 -9.38 33.43
C GLU A 69 -28.53 -8.42 32.42
N PRO A 70 -27.92 -8.94 31.34
CA PRO A 70 -27.13 -8.11 30.41
C PRO A 70 -27.90 -6.94 29.78
N ASP A 71 -29.19 -7.10 29.54
CA ASP A 71 -30.10 -6.10 28.98
C ASP A 71 -30.44 -4.98 29.98
N GLU A 72 -30.36 -5.23 31.29
CA GLU A 72 -30.59 -4.21 32.32
C GLU A 72 -29.47 -3.16 32.38
N LEU A 73 -28.29 -3.45 31.81
CA LEU A 73 -27.19 -2.51 31.66
C LEU A 73 -27.08 -1.93 30.25
N GLU A 74 -28.06 -2.15 29.37
CA GLU A 74 -28.05 -1.55 28.04
C GLU A 74 -28.08 -0.02 28.15
N GLY A 75 -27.11 0.63 27.52
CA GLY A 75 -26.95 2.09 27.57
C GLY A 75 -26.29 2.64 28.84
N VAL A 76 -25.92 1.79 29.82
CA VAL A 76 -25.26 2.21 31.06
C VAL A 76 -23.88 1.57 31.18
N ARG A 77 -22.85 2.37 31.48
CA ARG A 77 -21.52 1.88 31.87
C ARG A 77 -21.57 1.46 33.35
N PRO A 78 -21.06 0.27 33.71
CA PRO A 78 -21.17 -0.22 35.09
C PRO A 78 -20.57 0.73 36.15
N VAL A 79 -19.56 1.52 35.77
CA VAL A 79 -18.93 2.51 36.67
C VAL A 79 -19.82 3.70 36.97
N GLU A 80 -20.76 4.05 36.09
CA GLU A 80 -21.73 5.13 36.36
C GLU A 80 -22.62 4.79 37.54
N LEU A 81 -22.73 3.52 37.91
CA LEU A 81 -23.48 3.12 39.09
C LEU A 81 -22.72 3.40 40.39
N TRP A 82 -21.52 3.97 40.38
CA TRP A 82 -20.70 4.22 41.58
C TRP A 82 -21.44 4.90 42.75
N HIS A 83 -22.12 6.01 42.48
CA HIS A 83 -22.96 6.75 43.44
C HIS A 83 -24.46 6.54 43.19
N ALA A 84 -24.84 5.48 42.47
CA ALA A 84 -26.25 5.22 42.19
C ALA A 84 -27.08 5.11 43.48
N PRO A 85 -28.32 5.62 43.49
CA PRO A 85 -29.18 5.65 44.68
C PRO A 85 -29.59 4.25 45.16
N LEU A 86 -29.37 3.21 44.36
CA LEU A 86 -29.66 1.82 44.72
C LEU A 86 -28.79 1.30 45.88
N TRP A 87 -27.63 1.93 46.13
CA TRP A 87 -26.69 1.40 47.11
C TRP A 87 -27.13 1.70 48.54
N SER A 88 -27.28 0.65 49.35
CA SER A 88 -27.33 0.81 50.81
C SER A 88 -25.94 1.07 51.37
N ASP A 89 -25.89 1.85 52.44
CA ASP A 89 -24.67 2.10 53.24
C ASP A 89 -24.61 1.27 54.52
N SER A 90 -25.68 0.52 54.83
CA SER A 90 -25.77 -0.31 56.02
C SER A 90 -26.55 -1.61 55.77
N PRO A 91 -26.35 -2.64 56.61
CA PRO A 91 -27.13 -3.88 56.52
C PRO A 91 -28.63 -3.62 56.66
N ALA A 92 -29.44 -4.27 55.82
CA ALA A 92 -30.89 -4.25 55.96
C ALA A 92 -31.32 -4.90 57.30
N SER A 93 -32.38 -4.37 57.90
CA SER A 93 -32.98 -4.94 59.13
C SER A 93 -33.74 -6.24 58.87
N GLU A 94 -34.12 -6.49 57.61
CA GLU A 94 -34.91 -7.64 57.17
C GLU A 94 -34.17 -8.40 56.06
N THR A 95 -34.59 -9.64 55.80
CA THR A 95 -33.95 -10.51 54.78
C THR A 95 -34.45 -10.26 53.36
N ASP A 96 -35.63 -9.65 53.22
CA ASP A 96 -36.20 -9.28 51.93
C ASP A 96 -35.73 -7.87 51.58
N LEU A 97 -35.00 -7.73 50.48
CA LEU A 97 -34.53 -6.45 49.98
C LEU A 97 -35.59 -5.83 49.07
N PRO A 98 -35.71 -4.48 49.04
CA PRO A 98 -36.56 -3.81 48.07
C PRO A 98 -36.14 -4.15 46.64
N GLU A 99 -37.12 -4.26 45.75
CA GLU A 99 -36.89 -4.45 44.31
C GLU A 99 -36.20 -3.19 43.76
N VAL A 100 -35.23 -3.39 42.86
CA VAL A 100 -34.54 -2.30 42.15
C VAL A 100 -35.17 -2.19 40.78
N ASP A 101 -36.09 -1.24 40.63
CA ASP A 101 -36.89 -1.08 39.40
C ASP A 101 -36.08 -0.51 38.22
N GLU A 102 -35.06 0.32 38.50
CA GLU A 102 -34.24 0.99 37.49
C GLU A 102 -32.81 1.23 38.00
N LEU A 103 -31.83 1.00 37.13
CA LEU A 103 -30.42 1.29 37.38
C LEU A 103 -30.10 2.73 36.94
N VAL A 104 -30.32 3.69 37.84
CA VAL A 104 -30.09 5.11 37.57
C VAL A 104 -28.59 5.44 37.66
N PRO A 105 -27.93 5.90 36.58
CA PRO A 105 -26.52 6.29 36.60
C PRO A 105 -26.27 7.58 37.39
N ASP A 106 -25.03 7.75 37.86
CA ASP A 106 -24.55 8.98 38.46
C ASP A 106 -24.32 10.06 37.39
N GLU A 107 -25.08 11.16 37.48
CA GLU A 107 -24.92 12.34 36.62
C GLU A 107 -23.50 12.94 36.70
N GLY A 108 -22.72 12.68 37.74
CA GLY A 108 -21.32 13.13 37.80
C GLY A 108 -20.36 12.39 36.86
N LEU A 109 -20.80 11.27 36.27
CA LEU A 109 -20.00 10.37 35.44
C LEU A 109 -20.48 10.30 33.98
N ASP A 110 -21.39 11.19 33.57
CA ASP A 110 -21.78 11.34 32.17
C ASP A 110 -20.63 11.91 31.30
N PRO A 111 -20.64 11.69 29.97
CA PRO A 111 -19.58 12.14 29.08
C PRO A 111 -19.30 13.66 29.13
N GLU A 112 -20.31 14.51 29.19
CA GLU A 112 -20.18 15.96 29.26
C GLU A 112 -19.53 16.41 30.57
N SER A 113 -19.96 15.85 31.70
CA SER A 113 -19.39 16.10 33.03
C SER A 113 -17.93 15.67 33.09
N LEU A 114 -17.60 14.50 32.52
CA LEU A 114 -16.23 13.99 32.44
C LEU A 114 -15.34 14.83 31.52
N ALA A 115 -15.86 15.29 30.38
CA ALA A 115 -15.12 16.18 29.47
C ALA A 115 -14.81 17.53 30.12
N ALA A 116 -15.78 18.11 30.84
CA ALA A 116 -15.59 19.33 31.62
C ALA A 116 -14.53 19.13 32.73
N TRP A 117 -14.56 17.99 33.42
CA TRP A 117 -13.56 17.62 34.41
C TRP A 117 -12.16 17.49 33.80
N LEU A 118 -11.99 16.76 32.68
CA LEU A 118 -10.71 16.62 31.98
C LEU A 118 -10.15 17.98 31.54
N ALA A 119 -11.01 18.87 31.03
CA ALA A 119 -10.61 20.22 30.61
C ALA A 119 -10.22 21.12 31.79
N SER A 120 -10.75 20.87 32.99
CA SER A 120 -10.43 21.62 34.22
C SER A 120 -9.14 21.19 34.91
N GLY A 121 -8.59 20.02 34.53
CA GLY A 121 -7.36 19.48 35.11
C GLY A 121 -6.11 20.30 34.77
N ASP A 122 -5.05 20.13 35.56
CA ASP A 122 -3.77 20.84 35.40
C ASP A 122 -3.08 20.48 34.07
N GLY A 123 -3.28 21.32 33.04
CA GLY A 123 -2.50 21.33 31.80
C GLY A 123 -2.72 20.15 30.85
N GLY A 124 -2.09 20.20 29.66
CA GLY A 124 -2.27 19.22 28.58
C GLY A 124 -1.98 17.75 28.93
N ASP A 125 -1.41 17.48 30.11
CA ASP A 125 -1.08 16.16 30.66
C ASP A 125 -2.30 15.24 30.82
N ALA A 126 -3.52 15.77 31.02
CA ALA A 126 -4.72 14.94 31.19
C ALA A 126 -4.99 14.08 29.95
N TYR A 127 -4.93 14.65 28.76
CA TYR A 127 -5.18 13.92 27.52
C TYR A 127 -4.04 12.96 27.15
N GLU A 128 -2.79 13.31 27.48
CA GLU A 128 -1.67 12.38 27.32
C GLU A 128 -1.80 11.19 28.28
N ARG A 129 -2.22 11.44 29.54
CA ARG A 129 -2.52 10.40 30.51
C ARG A 129 -3.65 9.50 30.03
N LEU A 130 -4.72 10.08 29.48
CA LEU A 130 -5.82 9.33 28.88
C LEU A 130 -5.33 8.37 27.80
N ALA A 131 -4.54 8.88 26.83
CA ALA A 131 -3.98 8.05 25.78
C ALA A 131 -3.17 6.88 26.36
N ARG A 132 -2.33 7.11 27.37
CA ARG A 132 -1.55 6.04 28.01
C ARG A 132 -2.40 5.01 28.74
N ILE A 133 -3.45 5.46 29.45
CA ILE A 133 -4.34 4.53 30.15
C ILE A 133 -5.10 3.67 29.13
N VAL A 134 -5.67 4.28 28.09
CA VAL A 134 -6.41 3.56 27.04
C VAL A 134 -5.51 2.57 26.32
N ASP A 135 -4.29 2.98 25.96
CA ASP A 135 -3.30 2.12 25.30
C ASP A 135 -2.93 0.91 26.17
N ALA A 136 -2.64 1.14 27.46
CA ALA A 136 -2.35 0.06 28.41
C ALA A 136 -3.55 -0.89 28.61
N VAL A 137 -4.77 -0.36 28.67
CA VAL A 137 -6.00 -1.14 28.83
C VAL A 137 -6.24 -2.00 27.59
N VAL A 138 -6.18 -1.41 26.40
CA VAL A 138 -6.31 -2.14 25.13
C VAL A 138 -5.25 -3.23 25.01
N ALA A 139 -4.00 -2.96 25.38
CA ALA A 139 -2.92 -3.94 25.36
C ALA A 139 -3.15 -5.11 26.34
N VAL A 140 -3.71 -4.85 27.52
CA VAL A 140 -4.05 -5.89 28.51
C VAL A 140 -5.24 -6.73 28.01
N LEU A 141 -6.27 -6.08 27.48
CA LEU A 141 -7.45 -6.76 26.95
C LEU A 141 -7.08 -7.66 25.76
N GLY A 142 -6.28 -7.17 24.81
CA GLY A 142 -5.84 -7.95 23.65
C GLY A 142 -4.99 -9.17 23.99
N ARG A 143 -4.25 -9.16 25.11
CA ARG A 143 -3.55 -10.35 25.61
C ARG A 143 -4.48 -11.36 26.30
N GLY A 144 -5.67 -10.96 26.69
CA GLY A 144 -6.61 -11.77 27.48
C GLY A 144 -6.14 -12.05 28.92
N HIS A 145 -5.05 -11.45 29.38
CA HIS A 145 -4.54 -11.60 30.74
C HIS A 145 -3.78 -10.34 31.23
N GLY A 146 -3.61 -10.20 32.55
CA GLY A 146 -3.00 -9.03 33.18
C GLY A 146 -4.03 -7.99 33.62
N ARG A 147 -3.53 -6.80 34.01
CA ARG A 147 -4.31 -5.64 34.47
C ARG A 147 -3.53 -4.33 34.34
N VAL A 148 -4.24 -3.22 34.43
CA VAL A 148 -3.68 -1.86 34.58
C VAL A 148 -4.06 -1.35 35.96
N VAL A 149 -3.10 -0.76 36.68
CA VAL A 149 -3.31 -0.20 38.02
C VAL A 149 -3.39 1.32 37.96
N LEU A 150 -4.48 1.90 38.46
CA LEU A 150 -4.63 3.34 38.66
C LEU A 150 -4.32 3.67 40.12
N VAL A 151 -3.36 4.57 40.34
CA VAL A 151 -2.91 4.94 41.69
C VAL A 151 -3.31 6.39 41.96
N SER A 152 -4.15 6.60 42.98
CA SER A 152 -4.54 7.94 43.43
C SER A 152 -4.92 7.95 44.91
N SER A 153 -4.63 9.04 45.61
CA SER A 153 -5.17 9.32 46.93
C SER A 153 -6.65 9.71 46.91
N ASP A 154 -7.20 10.05 45.74
CA ASP A 154 -8.61 10.32 45.53
C ASP A 154 -9.26 9.18 44.71
N ILE A 155 -10.10 8.37 45.35
CA ILE A 155 -10.80 7.28 44.68
C ILE A 155 -11.91 7.78 43.75
N GLU A 156 -12.42 8.99 43.97
CA GLU A 156 -13.38 9.60 43.06
C GLU A 156 -12.70 9.89 41.70
N ALA A 157 -11.46 10.37 41.72
CA ALA A 157 -10.65 10.50 40.51
C ALA A 157 -10.43 9.14 39.81
N VAL A 158 -10.22 8.06 40.56
CA VAL A 158 -10.14 6.70 39.97
C VAL A 158 -11.44 6.34 39.26
N ALA A 159 -12.60 6.53 39.91
CA ALA A 159 -13.91 6.24 39.30
C ALA A 159 -14.12 7.04 38.01
N ARG A 160 -13.79 8.35 38.01
CA ARG A 160 -13.83 9.19 36.80
C ARG A 160 -12.94 8.66 35.68
N TRP A 161 -11.70 8.27 35.99
CA TRP A 161 -10.79 7.69 34.98
C TRP A 161 -11.31 6.37 34.41
N ILE A 162 -11.90 5.50 35.24
CA ILE A 162 -12.54 4.25 34.77
C ILE A 162 -13.73 4.58 33.86
N ALA A 163 -14.52 5.61 34.18
CA ALA A 163 -15.62 6.08 33.35
C ALA A 163 -15.14 6.58 31.98
N VAL A 164 -14.15 7.49 31.96
CA VAL A 164 -13.55 7.99 30.70
C VAL A 164 -13.02 6.83 29.84
N VAL A 165 -12.33 5.86 30.44
CA VAL A 165 -11.84 4.67 29.72
C VAL A 165 -13.00 3.83 29.18
N SER A 166 -14.05 3.62 29.97
CA SER A 166 -15.23 2.83 29.56
C SER A 166 -15.95 3.46 28.37
N TYR A 167 -16.06 4.79 28.35
CA TYR A 167 -16.63 5.56 27.23
C TYR A 167 -15.70 5.63 26.02
N SER A 168 -14.40 5.44 26.22
CA SER A 168 -13.41 5.44 25.14
C SER A 168 -13.33 4.12 24.36
N LEU A 169 -14.04 3.08 24.80
CA LEU A 169 -14.00 1.76 24.21
C LEU A 169 -15.32 1.43 23.50
N PRO A 170 -15.30 0.59 22.44
CA PRO A 170 -16.53 0.07 21.85
C PRO A 170 -17.42 -0.58 22.90
N VAL A 171 -18.75 -0.43 22.77
CA VAL A 171 -19.71 -0.82 23.81
C VAL A 171 -19.51 -2.26 24.29
N ALA A 172 -19.33 -3.19 23.35
CA ALA A 172 -19.07 -4.59 23.67
C ALA A 172 -17.80 -4.78 24.50
N VAL A 173 -16.70 -4.11 24.14
CA VAL A 173 -15.41 -4.18 24.85
C VAL A 173 -15.53 -3.58 26.25
N ALA A 174 -16.18 -2.43 26.38
CA ALA A 174 -16.43 -1.79 27.67
C ALA A 174 -17.27 -2.68 28.59
N SER A 175 -18.28 -3.39 28.07
CA SER A 175 -19.09 -4.33 28.85
C SER A 175 -18.29 -5.54 29.38
N ALA A 176 -17.18 -5.89 28.72
CA ALA A 176 -16.29 -6.97 29.13
C ALA A 176 -15.16 -6.51 30.06
N LEU A 177 -14.92 -5.20 30.18
CA LEU A 177 -13.87 -4.62 31.00
C LEU A 177 -14.22 -4.73 32.49
N SER A 178 -13.71 -5.77 33.17
CA SER A 178 -13.84 -5.87 34.62
C SER A 178 -12.94 -4.86 35.34
N PHE A 179 -13.48 -4.24 36.38
CA PHE A 179 -12.76 -3.23 37.14
C PHE A 179 -13.06 -3.26 38.63
N VAL A 180 -12.15 -2.69 39.41
CA VAL A 180 -12.40 -2.33 40.81
C VAL A 180 -11.74 -0.98 41.06
N THR A 181 -12.43 -0.03 41.67
CA THR A 181 -11.87 1.31 41.94
C THR A 181 -10.94 1.37 43.15
N TYR A 182 -11.03 0.40 44.05
CA TYR A 182 -10.13 0.32 45.19
C TYR A 182 -9.87 -1.14 45.58
N SER A 183 -8.59 -1.50 45.57
CA SER A 183 -8.07 -2.75 46.12
C SER A 183 -6.86 -2.47 47.01
N ALA A 184 -6.86 -3.07 48.21
CA ALA A 184 -5.70 -3.18 49.09
C ALA A 184 -4.72 -4.30 48.67
N ASP A 185 -4.96 -4.95 47.52
CA ASP A 185 -4.08 -5.93 46.90
C ASP A 185 -4.16 -5.80 45.36
N PRO A 186 -3.55 -4.74 44.78
CA PRO A 186 -3.64 -4.51 43.34
C PRO A 186 -2.99 -5.63 42.51
N ASP A 187 -1.90 -6.24 43.00
CA ASP A 187 -1.23 -7.36 42.32
C ASP A 187 -2.04 -8.68 42.41
N GLY A 188 -2.92 -8.83 43.40
CA GLY A 188 -3.81 -10.00 43.55
C GLY A 188 -5.20 -9.86 42.89
N ALA A 189 -5.67 -8.64 42.62
CA ALA A 189 -7.03 -8.38 42.13
C ALA A 189 -7.35 -9.01 40.75
N PRO A 190 -8.39 -9.84 40.59
CA PRO A 190 -8.65 -10.51 39.30
C PRO A 190 -9.12 -9.58 38.17
N GLN A 191 -9.49 -8.34 38.47
CA GLN A 191 -10.00 -7.36 37.52
C GLN A 191 -8.93 -6.84 36.55
N ARG A 192 -9.36 -6.34 35.38
CA ARG A 192 -8.48 -5.79 34.34
C ARG A 192 -8.04 -4.35 34.61
N LEU A 193 -8.89 -3.56 35.25
CA LEU A 193 -8.58 -2.19 35.64
C LEU A 193 -8.76 -2.04 37.15
N VAL A 194 -7.68 -1.70 37.85
CA VAL A 194 -7.61 -1.79 39.31
C VAL A 194 -7.17 -0.47 39.90
N GLY A 195 -8.02 0.17 40.68
CA GLY A 195 -7.67 1.33 41.47
C GLY A 195 -7.04 0.96 42.82
N THR A 196 -6.12 1.78 43.28
CA THR A 196 -5.49 1.63 44.59
C THR A 196 -4.95 2.97 45.09
N THR A 197 -4.55 3.02 46.35
CA THR A 197 -4.00 4.22 46.99
C THR A 197 -2.46 4.22 46.96
N PRO A 198 -1.79 5.39 47.06
CA PRO A 198 -0.33 5.47 46.98
C PRO A 198 0.40 4.65 48.05
N ASP A 199 -0.14 4.59 49.27
CA ASP A 199 0.40 3.82 50.40
C ASP A 199 0.32 2.30 50.16
N VAL A 200 -0.80 1.81 49.63
CA VAL A 200 -0.92 0.42 49.19
C VAL A 200 0.08 0.12 48.07
N TRP A 201 0.14 0.98 47.05
CA TRP A 201 1.04 0.80 45.90
C TRP A 201 2.52 0.86 46.27
N ALA A 202 2.88 1.67 47.28
CA ALA A 202 4.24 1.73 47.79
C ALA A 202 4.75 0.36 48.26
N SER A 203 3.86 -0.44 48.84
CA SER A 203 4.12 -1.80 49.37
C SER A 203 3.88 -2.95 48.39
N ALA A 204 3.30 -2.66 47.22
CA ALA A 204 2.98 -3.65 46.19
C ALA A 204 4.24 -4.24 45.51
N GLN A 205 4.11 -5.42 44.90
CA GLN A 205 5.16 -6.06 44.10
C GLN A 205 5.37 -5.36 42.75
N ARG A 206 4.35 -4.63 42.27
CA ARG A 206 4.36 -3.80 41.05
C ARG A 206 4.62 -4.63 39.79
N THR A 207 3.88 -5.73 39.68
CA THR A 207 4.00 -6.69 38.56
C THR A 207 3.25 -6.26 37.31
N SER A 208 2.39 -5.24 37.43
CA SER A 208 1.49 -4.75 36.38
C SER A 208 1.79 -3.30 36.01
N PRO A 209 1.51 -2.88 34.76
CA PRO A 209 1.55 -1.47 34.37
C PRO A 209 0.72 -0.62 35.32
N ALA A 210 1.25 0.53 35.74
CA ALA A 210 0.57 1.43 36.66
C ALA A 210 0.66 2.88 36.20
N VAL A 211 -0.43 3.62 36.38
CA VAL A 211 -0.53 5.04 36.08
C VAL A 211 -0.80 5.79 37.39
N LEU A 212 0.15 6.64 37.79
CA LEU A 212 0.03 7.48 38.97
C LEU A 212 -0.69 8.77 38.57
N LEU A 213 -1.92 8.95 39.06
CA LEU A 213 -2.83 9.99 38.57
C LEU A 213 -2.40 11.40 39.02
N GLU A 214 -1.80 11.55 40.21
CA GLU A 214 -1.27 12.86 40.67
C GLU A 214 0.14 13.19 40.14
N ARG A 215 0.79 12.27 39.42
CA ARG A 215 2.15 12.51 38.91
C ARG A 215 2.12 12.99 37.46
N PRO A 216 3.09 13.83 37.06
CA PRO A 216 3.23 14.20 35.67
C PRO A 216 3.49 12.94 34.84
N VAL A 217 3.00 12.98 33.62
CA VAL A 217 3.15 11.89 32.67
C VAL A 217 4.63 11.76 32.28
N GLN A 218 5.24 10.58 32.45
CA GLN A 218 6.68 10.35 32.24
C GLN A 218 6.94 9.25 31.22
N GLY A 219 7.75 9.51 30.19
CA GLY A 219 8.17 8.52 29.18
C GLY A 219 8.07 9.07 27.76
N GLU A 220 8.92 8.60 26.87
CA GLU A 220 8.97 9.00 25.45
C GLU A 220 8.13 8.09 24.53
N ASP A 221 7.62 6.97 25.05
CA ASP A 221 6.83 6.03 24.26
C ASP A 221 5.48 6.66 23.87
N GLU A 222 5.30 6.85 22.58
CA GLU A 222 4.07 7.40 22.02
C GLU A 222 2.94 6.35 22.07
N ALA A 223 1.81 6.70 22.68
CA ALA A 223 0.63 5.84 22.75
C ALA A 223 0.14 5.46 21.33
N GLY A 224 -0.51 4.31 21.16
CA GLY A 224 -1.04 3.85 19.88
C GLY A 224 -2.02 4.80 19.20
N ARG A 225 -2.25 4.61 17.89
CA ARG A 225 -3.08 5.49 17.06
C ARG A 225 -4.51 5.63 17.59
N PHE A 226 -5.11 4.51 18.03
CA PHE A 226 -6.42 4.48 18.65
C PHE A 226 -6.48 5.36 19.90
N ALA A 227 -5.53 5.18 20.82
CA ALA A 227 -5.50 5.91 22.08
C ALA A 227 -5.28 7.42 21.89
N ARG A 228 -4.42 7.82 20.94
CA ARG A 228 -4.24 9.24 20.57
C ARG A 228 -5.52 9.85 19.99
N THR A 229 -6.22 9.08 19.15
CA THR A 229 -7.48 9.52 18.51
C THR A 229 -8.58 9.70 19.55
N VAL A 230 -8.72 8.76 20.49
CA VAL A 230 -9.61 8.87 21.65
C VAL A 230 -9.30 10.13 22.45
N ALA A 231 -8.02 10.34 22.81
CA ALA A 231 -7.63 11.50 23.60
C ALA A 231 -7.91 12.83 22.89
N ALA A 232 -7.76 12.88 21.55
CA ALA A 232 -8.16 14.02 20.75
C ALA A 232 -9.67 14.25 20.76
N CYS A 233 -10.49 13.19 20.63
CA CYS A 233 -11.94 13.32 20.69
C CYS A 233 -12.41 13.86 22.05
N TRP A 234 -11.84 13.38 23.16
CA TRP A 234 -12.14 13.93 24.48
C TRP A 234 -11.70 15.38 24.65
N ARG A 235 -10.54 15.76 24.08
CA ARG A 235 -10.05 17.15 24.12
C ARG A 235 -10.99 18.12 23.43
N ASP A 236 -11.56 17.69 22.31
CA ASP A 236 -12.43 18.52 21.48
C ASP A 236 -13.92 18.34 21.83
N ALA A 237 -14.24 17.51 22.84
CA ALA A 237 -15.59 17.06 23.18
C ALA A 237 -16.36 16.49 21.96
N ASP A 238 -15.64 15.79 21.08
CA ASP A 238 -16.17 15.15 19.88
C ASP A 238 -16.67 13.72 20.19
N PHE A 239 -17.83 13.64 20.85
CA PHE A 239 -18.46 12.35 21.17
C PHE A 239 -18.94 11.61 19.93
N ALA A 240 -19.37 12.33 18.89
CA ALA A 240 -19.70 11.73 17.60
C ALA A 240 -18.47 11.04 16.96
N GLY A 241 -17.28 11.59 17.16
CA GLY A 241 -16.01 10.97 16.81
C GLY A 241 -15.72 9.68 17.55
N LEU A 242 -16.03 9.60 18.85
CA LEU A 242 -15.91 8.37 19.64
C LEU A 242 -16.89 7.30 19.16
N ASP A 243 -18.12 7.69 18.85
CA ASP A 243 -19.13 6.78 18.31
C ASP A 243 -18.73 6.23 16.93
N ALA A 244 -18.26 7.11 16.04
CA ALA A 244 -17.75 6.72 14.73
C ALA A 244 -16.56 5.75 14.85
N LEU A 245 -15.64 6.01 15.79
CA LEU A 245 -14.51 5.13 16.06
C LEU A 245 -14.96 3.76 16.56
N ALA A 246 -15.93 3.71 17.46
CA ALA A 246 -16.50 2.47 17.98
C ALA A 246 -17.24 1.66 16.90
N GLU A 247 -17.98 2.32 16.02
CA GLU A 247 -18.68 1.71 14.89
C GLU A 247 -17.69 1.09 13.89
N LEU A 248 -16.64 1.84 13.52
CA LEU A 248 -15.57 1.36 12.63
C LEU A 248 -14.82 0.17 13.23
N ALA A 249 -14.50 0.24 14.52
CA ALA A 249 -13.86 -0.85 15.25
C ALA A 249 -14.71 -2.12 15.27
N SER A 250 -16.04 -1.98 15.33
CA SER A 250 -16.99 -3.11 15.34
C SER A 250 -17.21 -3.71 13.95
N SER A 251 -16.95 -2.95 12.89
CA SER A 251 -17.14 -3.35 11.48
C SER A 251 -16.07 -4.35 10.99
N GLY A 252 -14.90 -4.40 11.63
CA GLY A 252 -13.73 -5.19 11.24
C GLY A 252 -13.77 -6.72 11.49
N SER A 253 -14.94 -7.33 11.64
CA SER A 253 -15.19 -8.75 12.00
C SER A 253 -14.75 -9.19 13.40
N GLY A 254 -15.56 -10.09 13.98
CA GLY A 254 -15.15 -11.08 14.97
C GLY A 254 -14.52 -10.57 16.27
N MET A 255 -14.63 -9.26 16.57
CA MET A 255 -14.07 -8.68 17.79
C MET A 255 -14.62 -9.44 18.99
N SER A 256 -13.75 -10.22 19.64
CA SER A 256 -14.08 -10.81 20.92
C SER A 256 -14.17 -9.66 21.92
N PRO A 257 -15.33 -9.42 22.56
CA PRO A 257 -15.45 -8.38 23.57
C PRO A 257 -14.40 -8.52 24.68
N ASP A 258 -14.03 -9.77 24.98
CA ASP A 258 -13.08 -10.13 26.04
C ASP A 258 -11.61 -10.03 25.64
N ALA A 259 -11.33 -9.96 24.32
CA ALA A 259 -9.99 -9.91 23.76
C ALA A 259 -9.99 -9.14 22.42
N PRO A 260 -10.24 -7.82 22.44
CA PRO A 260 -10.15 -6.99 21.26
C PRO A 260 -8.72 -7.00 20.70
N ASP A 261 -8.58 -7.08 19.38
CA ASP A 261 -7.27 -6.95 18.73
C ASP A 261 -6.89 -5.45 18.67
N PRO A 262 -5.80 -5.02 19.34
CA PRO A 262 -5.34 -3.64 19.28
C PRO A 262 -5.10 -3.15 17.84
N ALA A 263 -4.66 -4.03 16.94
CA ALA A 263 -4.41 -3.66 15.55
C ALA A 263 -5.71 -3.29 14.81
N VAL A 264 -6.85 -3.91 15.15
CA VAL A 264 -8.15 -3.54 14.56
C VAL A 264 -8.58 -2.15 15.01
N LEU A 265 -8.35 -1.83 16.28
CA LEU A 265 -8.64 -0.49 16.84
C LEU A 265 -7.78 0.59 16.20
N ASP A 266 -6.48 0.34 16.00
CA ASP A 266 -5.57 1.28 15.33
C ASP A 266 -5.97 1.51 13.85
N ARG A 267 -6.37 0.46 13.13
CA ARG A 267 -6.85 0.59 11.74
C ARG A 267 -8.15 1.39 11.65
N ALA A 268 -9.08 1.20 12.58
CA ALA A 268 -10.30 1.98 12.67
C ALA A 268 -9.99 3.47 12.89
N ALA A 269 -9.02 3.77 13.76
CA ALA A 269 -8.56 5.13 14.00
C ALA A 269 -7.85 5.75 12.79
N GLY A 270 -7.04 4.97 12.05
CA GLY A 270 -6.45 5.40 10.78
C GLY A 270 -7.50 5.72 9.72
N LEU A 271 -8.54 4.89 9.60
CA LEU A 271 -9.65 5.12 8.68
C LEU A 271 -10.47 6.37 9.05
N LEU A 272 -10.75 6.59 10.33
CA LEU A 272 -11.46 7.79 10.80
C LEU A 272 -10.69 9.07 10.47
N ALA A 273 -9.37 9.05 10.62
CA ALA A 273 -8.51 10.17 10.30
C ALA A 273 -8.55 10.55 8.81
N LEU A 274 -8.60 9.54 7.93
CA LEU A 274 -8.78 9.74 6.50
C LEU A 274 -10.15 10.34 6.18
N CYS A 275 -11.22 9.91 6.87
CA CYS A 275 -12.56 10.50 6.77
C CYS A 275 -12.60 11.97 7.19
N ARG A 276 -11.78 12.34 8.19
CA ARG A 276 -11.60 13.72 8.65
C ARG A 276 -10.70 14.55 7.73
N GLY A 277 -10.06 13.96 6.72
CA GLY A 277 -9.14 14.65 5.81
C GLY A 277 -7.83 15.06 6.48
N GLU A 278 -7.37 14.29 7.48
CA GLU A 278 -6.05 14.48 8.06
C GLU A 278 -4.97 14.27 6.99
N HIS A 279 -4.02 15.21 6.93
CA HIS A 279 -2.93 15.17 5.96
C HIS A 279 -1.70 14.52 6.60
N GLY A 280 -0.96 13.73 5.82
CA GLY A 280 0.28 13.10 6.30
C GLY A 280 0.05 11.89 7.21
N VAL A 281 -1.07 11.17 7.02
CA VAL A 281 -1.26 9.85 7.63
C VAL A 281 -0.08 8.95 7.24
N PRO A 282 0.62 8.34 8.21
CA PRO A 282 1.73 7.42 7.93
C PRO A 282 1.34 6.26 7.01
N GLU A 283 2.29 5.80 6.20
CA GLU A 283 2.07 4.74 5.19
C GLU A 283 1.59 3.42 5.82
N ASP A 284 2.07 3.09 7.03
CA ASP A 284 1.66 1.90 7.77
C ASP A 284 0.21 1.99 8.28
N GLU A 285 -0.22 3.17 8.71
CA GLU A 285 -1.62 3.42 9.11
C GLU A 285 -2.55 3.40 7.89
N GLU A 286 -2.10 3.96 6.76
CA GLU A 286 -2.83 3.92 5.50
C GLU A 286 -2.99 2.48 4.99
N ALA A 287 -1.91 1.68 5.02
CA ALA A 287 -1.94 0.26 4.69
C ALA A 287 -2.88 -0.51 5.64
N GLY A 288 -2.90 -0.15 6.92
CA GLY A 288 -3.85 -0.69 7.90
C GLY A 288 -5.31 -0.41 7.54
N ALA A 289 -5.63 0.82 7.14
CA ALA A 289 -6.96 1.19 6.66
C ALA A 289 -7.33 0.45 5.36
N ALA A 290 -6.39 0.32 4.42
CA ALA A 290 -6.59 -0.44 3.18
C ALA A 290 -6.88 -1.93 3.45
N ASP A 291 -6.18 -2.54 4.41
CA ASP A 291 -6.40 -3.94 4.82
C ASP A 291 -7.78 -4.11 5.49
N LEU A 292 -8.19 -3.16 6.34
CA LEU A 292 -9.53 -3.15 6.95
C LEU A 292 -10.62 -3.13 5.88
N LEU A 293 -10.54 -2.20 4.93
CA LEU A 293 -11.49 -2.10 3.82
C LEU A 293 -11.46 -3.36 2.95
N THR A 294 -10.28 -3.87 2.59
CA THR A 294 -10.14 -5.06 1.73
C THR A 294 -10.80 -6.29 2.33
N ARG A 295 -10.67 -6.49 3.64
CA ARG A 295 -11.24 -7.67 4.33
C ARG A 295 -12.71 -7.52 4.71
N HIS A 296 -13.13 -6.31 5.05
CA HIS A 296 -14.43 -6.06 5.70
C HIS A 296 -15.28 -4.99 5.01
N GLY A 297 -14.99 -4.65 3.76
CA GLY A 297 -15.65 -3.55 3.06
C GLY A 297 -17.18 -3.60 3.00
N THR A 298 -17.79 -4.80 3.00
CA THR A 298 -19.27 -4.95 3.09
C THR A 298 -19.87 -4.56 4.44
N ALA A 299 -19.05 -4.55 5.49
CA ALA A 299 -19.47 -4.21 6.86
C ALA A 299 -19.15 -2.75 7.22
N ILE A 300 -18.50 -2.01 6.32
CA ILE A 300 -18.16 -0.60 6.54
C ILE A 300 -19.44 0.25 6.47
N PRO A 301 -19.67 1.16 7.44
CA PRO A 301 -20.84 2.03 7.44
C PRO A 301 -20.91 2.95 6.22
N ASP A 302 -22.12 3.24 5.73
CA ASP A 302 -22.34 4.04 4.51
C ASP A 302 -21.80 5.47 4.61
N TRP A 303 -21.78 6.05 5.81
CA TRP A 303 -21.30 7.42 6.02
C TRP A 303 -19.80 7.57 5.69
N VAL A 304 -19.02 6.50 5.85
CA VAL A 304 -17.57 6.47 5.60
C VAL A 304 -17.25 6.89 4.18
N TRP A 305 -18.04 6.42 3.20
CA TRP A 305 -17.79 6.73 1.79
C TRP A 305 -17.91 8.23 1.53
N GLY A 306 -18.94 8.88 2.08
CA GLY A 306 -19.14 10.32 1.91
C GLY A 306 -18.02 11.17 2.51
N ASP A 307 -17.49 10.76 3.67
CA ASP A 307 -16.43 11.51 4.35
C ASP A 307 -15.04 11.25 3.78
N LEU A 308 -14.78 10.04 3.25
CA LEU A 308 -13.50 9.70 2.61
C LEU A 308 -13.16 10.57 1.41
N VAL A 309 -14.14 11.24 0.77
CA VAL A 309 -13.90 12.24 -0.30
C VAL A 309 -12.80 13.23 0.09
N ARG A 310 -12.79 13.67 1.36
CA ARG A 310 -11.80 14.65 1.85
C ARG A 310 -10.38 14.11 1.88
N GLY A 311 -10.22 12.81 2.12
CA GLY A 311 -8.93 12.13 2.21
C GLY A 311 -8.37 11.65 0.85
N VAL A 312 -9.19 11.57 -0.21
CA VAL A 312 -8.76 11.03 -1.51
C VAL A 312 -7.46 11.64 -2.05
N PRO A 313 -7.23 12.98 -1.97
CA PRO A 313 -5.99 13.57 -2.49
C PRO A 313 -4.72 13.06 -1.84
N SER A 314 -4.77 12.63 -0.57
CA SER A 314 -3.61 12.14 0.18
C SER A 314 -3.42 10.63 0.12
N MET A 315 -4.43 9.86 -0.30
CA MET A 315 -4.32 8.39 -0.37
C MET A 315 -3.21 7.95 -1.33
N GLY A 316 -2.45 6.94 -0.93
CA GLY A 316 -1.64 6.07 -1.76
C GLY A 316 -2.46 5.12 -2.63
N TYR A 317 -1.76 4.28 -3.39
CA TYR A 317 -2.36 3.41 -4.41
C TYR A 317 -3.30 2.35 -3.83
N ASP A 318 -2.86 1.58 -2.83
CA ASP A 318 -3.61 0.43 -2.30
C ASP A 318 -4.89 0.86 -1.60
N LEU A 319 -4.84 1.94 -0.82
CA LEU A 319 -6.03 2.49 -0.18
C LEU A 319 -7.00 3.05 -1.22
N ALA A 320 -6.53 3.84 -2.19
CA ALA A 320 -7.41 4.37 -3.24
C ALA A 320 -8.09 3.23 -4.03
N LEU A 321 -7.37 2.14 -4.31
CA LEU A 321 -7.94 0.96 -4.95
C LEU A 321 -8.99 0.26 -4.07
N ALA A 322 -8.71 0.09 -2.77
CA ALA A 322 -9.65 -0.53 -1.84
C ALA A 322 -10.94 0.30 -1.69
N VAL A 323 -10.81 1.62 -1.51
CA VAL A 323 -11.95 2.54 -1.43
C VAL A 323 -12.73 2.53 -2.74
N HIS A 324 -12.07 2.59 -3.90
CA HIS A 324 -12.75 2.54 -5.20
C HIS A 324 -13.67 1.33 -5.32
N ARG A 325 -13.16 0.13 -5.02
CA ARG A 325 -13.92 -1.14 -5.15
C ARG A 325 -15.16 -1.16 -4.25
N TRP A 326 -15.01 -0.76 -3.00
CA TRP A 326 -16.09 -0.86 -2.03
C TRP A 326 -17.07 0.30 -2.09
N ALA A 327 -16.60 1.51 -2.39
CA ALA A 327 -17.48 2.64 -2.66
C ALA A 327 -18.36 2.37 -3.89
N ASP A 328 -17.83 1.76 -4.95
CA ASP A 328 -18.62 1.37 -6.12
C ASP A 328 -19.68 0.32 -5.77
N ALA A 329 -19.29 -0.72 -5.02
CA ALA A 329 -20.21 -1.75 -4.53
C ALA A 329 -21.32 -1.21 -3.62
N ALA A 330 -21.03 -0.16 -2.84
CA ALA A 330 -21.98 0.54 -1.97
C ALA A 330 -22.81 1.61 -2.73
N GLY A 331 -22.57 1.83 -4.02
CA GLY A 331 -23.29 2.84 -4.81
C GLY A 331 -22.81 4.28 -4.61
N ALA A 332 -21.68 4.48 -3.93
CA ALA A 332 -21.03 5.78 -3.73
C ALA A 332 -20.15 6.17 -4.94
N SER A 333 -20.79 6.34 -6.11
CA SER A 333 -20.11 6.47 -7.40
C SER A 333 -19.13 7.65 -7.51
N GLU A 334 -19.40 8.76 -6.81
CA GLU A 334 -18.51 9.93 -6.86
C GLU A 334 -17.17 9.67 -6.19
N VAL A 335 -17.18 9.05 -5.01
CA VAL A 335 -15.97 8.65 -4.26
C VAL A 335 -15.23 7.60 -5.06
N ALA A 336 -15.96 6.60 -5.57
CA ALA A 336 -15.39 5.54 -6.38
C ALA A 336 -14.64 6.10 -7.60
N ARG A 337 -15.20 7.11 -8.27
CA ARG A 337 -14.59 7.79 -9.42
C ARG A 337 -13.35 8.59 -9.04
N GLN A 338 -13.39 9.35 -7.94
CA GLN A 338 -12.23 10.11 -7.47
C GLN A 338 -11.08 9.17 -7.04
N CYS A 339 -11.40 8.09 -6.34
CA CYS A 339 -10.43 7.06 -5.95
C CYS A 339 -9.86 6.31 -7.15
N ALA A 340 -10.66 6.02 -8.18
CA ALA A 340 -10.15 5.44 -9.43
C ALA A 340 -9.13 6.36 -10.11
N ALA A 341 -9.45 7.66 -10.25
CA ALA A 341 -8.52 8.64 -10.82
C ALA A 341 -7.23 8.76 -9.99
N ARG A 342 -7.36 8.77 -8.65
CA ARG A 342 -6.21 8.79 -7.74
C ARG A 342 -5.35 7.54 -7.86
N ALA A 343 -5.95 6.36 -7.86
CA ALA A 343 -5.26 5.09 -8.03
C ALA A 343 -4.57 5.00 -9.40
N LEU A 344 -5.21 5.45 -10.47
CA LEU A 344 -4.63 5.51 -11.82
C LEU A 344 -3.37 6.40 -11.87
N SER A 345 -3.41 7.56 -11.22
CA SER A 345 -2.26 8.47 -11.18
C SER A 345 -1.03 7.89 -10.45
N GLN A 346 -1.26 6.92 -9.56
CA GLN A 346 -0.25 6.29 -8.71
C GLN A 346 0.01 4.83 -9.05
N ALA A 347 -0.61 4.30 -10.10
CA ALA A 347 -0.45 2.92 -10.51
C ALA A 347 1.06 2.59 -10.61
N PRO A 348 1.53 1.47 -10.04
CA PRO A 348 2.96 1.15 -10.03
C PRO A 348 3.47 0.80 -11.44
N ASP A 349 2.64 0.15 -12.25
CA ASP A 349 2.98 -0.41 -13.57
C ASP A 349 1.80 -0.28 -14.57
N LEU A 350 2.02 -0.65 -15.85
CA LEU A 350 0.98 -0.55 -16.89
C LEU A 350 -0.16 -1.55 -16.67
N THR A 351 0.14 -2.72 -16.12
CA THR A 351 -0.85 -3.76 -15.80
C THR A 351 -1.86 -3.25 -14.77
N SER A 352 -1.39 -2.51 -13.77
CA SER A 352 -2.22 -1.86 -12.76
C SER A 352 -3.12 -0.77 -13.35
N VAL A 353 -2.60 0.02 -14.31
CA VAL A 353 -3.42 1.00 -15.06
C VAL A 353 -4.58 0.29 -15.76
N VAL A 354 -4.31 -0.84 -16.42
CA VAL A 354 -5.32 -1.61 -17.14
C VAL A 354 -6.35 -2.24 -16.20
N ARG A 355 -5.93 -2.76 -15.05
CA ARG A 355 -6.86 -3.35 -14.05
C ARG A 355 -7.80 -2.32 -13.43
N LEU A 356 -7.41 -1.05 -13.42
CA LEU A 356 -8.23 0.08 -12.98
C LEU A 356 -9.12 0.66 -14.09
N ALA A 357 -8.89 0.29 -15.36
CA ALA A 357 -9.73 0.70 -16.47
C ALA A 357 -11.04 -0.09 -16.49
N VAL A 358 -11.99 0.33 -15.64
CA VAL A 358 -13.35 -0.20 -15.55
C VAL A 358 -14.34 0.64 -16.36
N ASP A 359 -15.58 0.19 -16.50
CA ASP A 359 -16.64 0.96 -17.18
C ASP A 359 -16.82 2.35 -16.53
N GLY A 360 -16.62 3.40 -17.32
CA GLY A 360 -16.70 4.80 -16.86
C GLY A 360 -15.36 5.50 -16.68
N THR A 361 -14.23 4.78 -16.73
CA THR A 361 -12.90 5.40 -16.75
C THR A 361 -12.72 6.20 -18.04
N SER A 362 -12.28 7.47 -17.93
CA SER A 362 -12.12 8.31 -19.11
C SER A 362 -10.89 7.88 -19.93
N ARG A 363 -10.99 7.98 -21.27
CA ARG A 363 -9.85 7.76 -22.16
C ARG A 363 -8.65 8.63 -21.74
N GLY A 364 -8.89 9.88 -21.38
CA GLY A 364 -7.84 10.82 -20.98
C GLY A 364 -7.06 10.36 -19.76
N ASP A 365 -7.73 9.78 -18.77
CA ASP A 365 -7.08 9.27 -17.56
C ASP A 365 -6.18 8.07 -17.86
N ILE A 366 -6.63 7.16 -18.73
CA ILE A 366 -5.84 6.00 -19.17
C ILE A 366 -4.60 6.47 -19.93
N VAL A 367 -4.75 7.39 -20.89
CA VAL A 367 -3.63 7.95 -21.67
C VAL A 367 -2.62 8.63 -20.74
N ALA A 368 -3.09 9.44 -19.78
CA ALA A 368 -2.22 10.14 -18.84
C ALA A 368 -1.46 9.18 -17.91
N ALA A 369 -2.16 8.20 -17.33
CA ALA A 369 -1.55 7.21 -16.44
C ALA A 369 -0.53 6.33 -17.17
N ALA A 370 -0.89 5.81 -18.35
CA ALA A 370 0.00 5.01 -19.18
C ALA A 370 1.23 5.79 -19.66
N SER A 371 1.06 7.08 -20.03
CA SER A 371 2.17 7.97 -20.38
C SER A 371 3.11 8.21 -19.21
N GLY A 372 2.57 8.45 -18.01
CA GLY A 372 3.37 8.56 -16.79
C GLY A 372 4.21 7.31 -16.53
N ARG A 373 3.62 6.11 -16.64
CA ARG A 373 4.34 4.85 -16.43
C ARG A 373 5.41 4.56 -17.48
N ALA A 374 5.09 4.76 -18.76
CA ALA A 374 6.06 4.57 -19.83
C ALA A 374 7.22 5.56 -19.72
N ARG A 375 6.96 6.81 -19.29
CA ARG A 375 8.00 7.82 -19.02
C ARG A 375 8.90 7.42 -17.84
N SER A 376 8.38 6.66 -16.88
CA SER A 376 9.16 6.11 -15.76
C SER A 376 9.85 4.77 -16.09
N GLY A 377 9.74 4.26 -17.32
CA GLY A 377 10.45 3.06 -17.76
C GLY A 377 9.71 1.75 -17.53
N ALA A 378 8.37 1.77 -17.39
CA ALA A 378 7.57 0.56 -17.27
C ALA A 378 7.78 -0.37 -18.48
N SER A 379 8.11 -1.64 -18.21
CA SER A 379 8.48 -2.64 -19.21
C SER A 379 7.45 -3.78 -19.37
N ASP A 380 6.32 -3.68 -18.68
CA ASP A 380 5.26 -4.69 -18.61
C ASP A 380 4.16 -4.53 -19.67
N LEU A 381 4.39 -3.70 -20.69
CA LEU A 381 3.44 -3.43 -21.78
C LEU A 381 2.79 -4.70 -22.37
N PRO A 382 3.51 -5.79 -22.68
CA PRO A 382 2.88 -7.00 -23.22
C PRO A 382 1.86 -7.63 -22.28
N GLY A 383 2.13 -7.65 -20.97
CA GLY A 383 1.21 -8.16 -19.95
C GLY A 383 -0.01 -7.26 -19.82
N ALA A 384 0.22 -5.95 -19.72
CA ALA A 384 -0.86 -4.96 -19.66
C ALA A 384 -1.78 -5.05 -20.88
N PHE A 385 -1.22 -5.16 -22.09
CA PHE A 385 -1.99 -5.24 -23.33
C PHE A 385 -2.82 -6.52 -23.43
N ALA A 386 -2.29 -7.65 -22.95
CA ALA A 386 -3.00 -8.93 -22.91
C ALA A 386 -4.22 -8.88 -21.97
N GLU A 387 -4.09 -8.21 -20.82
CA GLU A 387 -5.20 -8.00 -19.88
C GLU A 387 -6.15 -6.86 -20.31
N CYS A 388 -5.77 -6.04 -21.29
CA CYS A 388 -6.48 -4.82 -21.67
C CYS A 388 -7.81 -5.10 -22.42
N PRO A 389 -8.95 -4.63 -21.89
CA PRO A 389 -10.22 -4.65 -22.60
C PRO A 389 -10.12 -3.94 -23.95
N ALA A 390 -10.76 -4.48 -24.98
CA ALA A 390 -10.63 -3.98 -26.36
C ALA A 390 -10.94 -2.47 -26.49
N GLY A 391 -11.89 -1.94 -25.72
CA GLY A 391 -12.26 -0.51 -25.72
C GLY A 391 -11.18 0.44 -25.19
N TYR A 392 -10.17 -0.06 -24.47
CA TYR A 392 -9.11 0.75 -23.85
C TYR A 392 -7.73 0.57 -24.47
N ARG A 393 -7.56 -0.37 -25.41
CA ARG A 393 -6.26 -0.69 -26.03
C ARG A 393 -5.64 0.50 -26.75
N GLU A 394 -6.45 1.24 -27.50
CA GLU A 394 -5.95 2.42 -28.22
C GLU A 394 -5.48 3.51 -27.25
N ALA A 395 -6.22 3.75 -26.17
CA ALA A 395 -5.86 4.70 -25.12
C ALA A 395 -4.56 4.30 -24.39
N LEU A 396 -4.41 3.01 -24.09
CA LEU A 396 -3.22 2.45 -23.48
C LEU A 396 -2.00 2.67 -24.38
N LEU A 397 -2.10 2.30 -25.66
CA LEU A 397 -1.00 2.44 -26.62
C LEU A 397 -0.65 3.91 -26.88
N GLU A 398 -1.64 4.78 -27.06
CA GLU A 398 -1.44 6.23 -27.20
C GLU A 398 -0.68 6.80 -26.00
N GLY A 399 -1.10 6.47 -24.78
CA GLY A 399 -0.43 6.88 -23.55
C GLY A 399 1.01 6.40 -23.48
N VAL A 400 1.25 5.10 -23.73
CA VAL A 400 2.60 4.52 -23.72
C VAL A 400 3.52 5.21 -24.69
N LEU A 401 3.09 5.42 -25.94
CA LEU A 401 3.90 6.09 -26.95
C LEU A 401 4.18 7.55 -26.59
N ASN A 402 3.19 8.28 -26.05
CA ASN A 402 3.38 9.64 -25.53
C ASN A 402 4.42 9.66 -24.39
N GLY A 403 4.42 8.64 -23.53
CA GLY A 403 5.40 8.51 -22.45
C GLY A 403 6.81 8.24 -22.96
N LEU A 404 6.95 7.29 -23.89
CA LEU A 404 8.22 6.92 -24.51
C LEU A 404 8.84 8.06 -25.32
N LEU A 405 8.02 8.89 -25.98
CA LEU A 405 8.47 10.04 -26.75
C LEU A 405 9.15 11.09 -25.86
N VAL A 406 8.69 11.25 -24.61
CA VAL A 406 9.24 12.21 -23.64
C VAL A 406 10.35 11.61 -22.78
N ALA A 407 10.45 10.27 -22.71
CA ALA A 407 11.46 9.58 -21.93
C ALA A 407 12.88 9.80 -22.47
N ASP A 408 13.87 9.85 -21.57
CA ASP A 408 15.27 9.83 -21.97
C ASP A 408 15.65 8.48 -22.62
N GLU A 409 16.78 8.45 -23.33
CA GLU A 409 17.23 7.26 -24.06
C GLU A 409 17.41 6.02 -23.17
N PRO A 410 18.05 6.07 -21.99
CA PRO A 410 18.16 4.92 -21.10
C PRO A 410 16.80 4.36 -20.66
N THR A 411 15.88 5.23 -20.27
CA THR A 411 14.54 4.84 -19.79
C THR A 411 13.71 4.24 -20.92
N ARG A 412 13.75 4.85 -22.10
CA ARG A 412 13.07 4.34 -23.30
C ARG A 412 13.59 2.95 -23.68
N LYS A 413 14.91 2.74 -23.65
CA LYS A 413 15.52 1.42 -23.92
C LYS A 413 15.15 0.37 -22.87
N ALA A 414 15.01 0.76 -21.61
CA ALA A 414 14.58 -0.16 -20.55
C ALA A 414 13.11 -0.60 -20.73
N ALA A 415 12.24 0.32 -21.15
CA ALA A 415 10.83 0.04 -21.43
C ALA A 415 10.61 -0.79 -22.71
N LEU A 416 11.40 -0.52 -23.77
CA LEU A 416 11.32 -1.18 -25.07
C LEU A 416 12.02 -2.56 -25.06
N THR A 417 11.48 -3.50 -24.29
CA THR A 417 11.88 -4.91 -24.35
C THR A 417 11.60 -5.51 -25.73
N ASP A 418 12.22 -6.65 -26.05
CA ASP A 418 11.98 -7.34 -27.32
C ASP A 418 10.49 -7.67 -27.52
N ALA A 419 9.81 -8.13 -26.47
CA ALA A 419 8.37 -8.42 -26.51
C ALA A 419 7.52 -7.15 -26.68
N ALA A 420 7.91 -6.04 -26.04
CA ALA A 420 7.23 -4.76 -26.23
C ALA A 420 7.42 -4.24 -27.66
N CYS A 421 8.62 -4.37 -28.23
CA CYS A 421 8.91 -4.01 -29.61
C CYS A 421 8.11 -4.84 -30.61
N ASP A 422 7.98 -6.16 -30.39
CA ASP A 422 7.18 -7.03 -31.25
C ASP A 422 5.70 -6.63 -31.24
N LEU A 423 5.14 -6.36 -30.05
CA LEU A 423 3.77 -5.89 -29.89
C LEU A 423 3.56 -4.54 -30.60
N LEU A 424 4.42 -3.55 -30.32
CA LEU A 424 4.30 -2.21 -30.92
C LEU A 424 4.48 -2.27 -32.44
N HIS A 425 5.36 -3.14 -32.95
CA HIS A 425 5.52 -3.32 -34.38
C HIS A 425 4.22 -3.79 -35.04
N ASP A 426 3.59 -4.81 -34.48
CA ASP A 426 2.36 -5.38 -35.03
C ASP A 426 1.18 -4.38 -34.92
N GLU A 427 1.11 -3.60 -33.84
CA GLU A 427 0.08 -2.57 -33.64
C GLU A 427 0.29 -1.31 -34.50
N MET A 428 1.54 -0.88 -34.71
CA MET A 428 1.85 0.32 -35.49
C MET A 428 1.84 0.07 -37.00
N PHE A 429 2.38 -1.06 -37.44
CA PHE A 429 2.72 -1.26 -38.87
C PHE A 429 1.92 -2.35 -39.58
N GLU A 430 1.38 -3.34 -38.86
CA GLU A 430 0.66 -4.47 -39.49
C GLU A 430 -0.85 -4.30 -39.38
N SER A 431 -1.35 -3.97 -38.19
CA SER A 431 -2.79 -3.79 -37.94
C SER A 431 -3.30 -2.38 -38.29
N GLY A 432 -2.42 -1.36 -38.21
CA GLY A 432 -2.78 0.03 -38.43
C GLY A 432 -3.66 0.63 -37.32
N THR A 433 -3.79 -0.05 -36.17
CA THR A 433 -4.65 0.37 -35.04
C THR A 433 -4.29 1.77 -34.51
N LEU A 434 -3.00 2.12 -34.57
CA LEU A 434 -2.46 3.37 -34.02
C LEU A 434 -2.47 4.56 -34.98
N GLY A 435 -2.91 4.39 -36.23
CA GLY A 435 -2.85 5.44 -37.25
C GLY A 435 -1.41 5.95 -37.51
N ALA A 436 -1.29 7.12 -38.15
CA ALA A 436 -0.01 7.81 -38.35
C ALA A 436 0.44 8.48 -37.03
N PHE A 437 0.85 7.68 -36.05
CA PHE A 437 1.37 8.18 -34.79
C PHE A 437 2.74 8.84 -35.01
N ASP A 438 2.86 10.12 -34.70
CA ASP A 438 4.05 10.95 -34.96
C ASP A 438 5.10 10.80 -33.84
N ALA A 439 5.74 9.63 -33.77
CA ALA A 439 6.86 9.37 -32.85
C ALA A 439 8.02 8.66 -33.56
N PRO A 440 8.73 9.38 -34.46
CA PRO A 440 9.73 8.77 -35.33
C PRO A 440 10.90 8.14 -34.56
N LEU A 441 11.31 8.69 -33.43
CA LEU A 441 12.38 8.10 -32.59
C LEU A 441 11.96 6.78 -31.94
N VAL A 442 10.73 6.70 -31.42
CA VAL A 442 10.21 5.45 -30.82
C VAL A 442 10.02 4.39 -31.92
N ALA A 443 9.46 4.79 -33.06
CA ALA A 443 9.33 3.92 -34.22
C ALA A 443 10.69 3.38 -34.70
N ALA A 444 11.73 4.23 -34.73
CA ALA A 444 13.08 3.83 -35.09
C ALA A 444 13.64 2.78 -34.12
N ASP A 445 13.49 2.95 -32.81
CA ASP A 445 13.95 1.98 -31.80
C ASP A 445 13.21 0.63 -31.92
N VAL A 446 11.89 0.65 -32.13
CA VAL A 446 11.07 -0.55 -32.34
C VAL A 446 11.51 -1.30 -33.61
N LEU A 447 11.65 -0.57 -34.73
CA LEU A 447 12.10 -1.12 -36.00
C LEU A 447 13.54 -1.65 -35.90
N ALA A 448 14.42 -0.99 -35.15
CA ALA A 448 15.78 -1.47 -34.90
C ALA A 448 15.77 -2.83 -34.21
N SER A 449 14.98 -2.99 -33.14
CA SER A 449 14.88 -4.25 -32.40
C SER A 449 14.36 -5.38 -33.29
N VAL A 450 13.25 -5.15 -34.00
CA VAL A 450 12.65 -6.17 -34.89
C VAL A 450 13.58 -6.52 -36.04
N GLY A 451 14.18 -5.54 -36.70
CA GLY A 451 15.10 -5.75 -37.82
C GLY A 451 16.35 -6.55 -37.42
N ARG A 452 16.93 -6.24 -36.25
CA ARG A 452 18.08 -6.99 -35.73
C ARG A 452 17.75 -8.47 -35.53
N ARG A 453 16.58 -8.76 -34.92
CA ARG A 453 16.17 -10.10 -34.50
C ARG A 453 15.53 -10.95 -35.58
N VAL A 454 14.89 -10.35 -36.59
CA VAL A 454 14.12 -11.05 -37.62
C VAL A 454 14.71 -10.77 -39.01
N PRO A 455 15.69 -11.58 -39.48
CA PRO A 455 16.41 -11.33 -40.73
C PRO A 455 15.50 -11.16 -41.96
N GLU A 456 14.44 -11.95 -42.04
CA GLU A 456 13.46 -11.94 -43.13
C GLU A 456 12.73 -10.60 -43.27
N ARG A 457 12.63 -9.82 -42.18
CA ARG A 457 11.96 -8.52 -42.16
C ARG A 457 12.91 -7.34 -42.41
N ARG A 458 14.23 -7.55 -42.45
CA ARG A 458 15.22 -6.45 -42.46
C ARG A 458 15.07 -5.49 -43.63
N VAL A 459 14.76 -5.98 -44.84
CA VAL A 459 14.57 -5.13 -46.02
C VAL A 459 13.33 -4.24 -45.85
N ALA A 460 12.19 -4.83 -45.49
CA ALA A 460 10.95 -4.09 -45.25
C ALA A 460 11.08 -3.09 -44.08
N VAL A 461 11.72 -3.51 -42.99
CA VAL A 461 12.05 -2.66 -41.84
C VAL A 461 12.92 -1.48 -42.28
N THR A 462 13.94 -1.71 -43.11
CA THR A 462 14.81 -0.63 -43.63
C THR A 462 14.01 0.39 -44.41
N GLY A 463 13.08 -0.04 -45.28
CA GLY A 463 12.18 0.87 -45.99
C GLY A 463 11.31 1.71 -45.05
N ARG A 464 10.79 1.10 -43.97
CA ARG A 464 10.03 1.82 -42.94
C ARG A 464 10.90 2.84 -42.18
N VAL A 465 12.12 2.47 -41.80
CA VAL A 465 13.08 3.35 -41.11
C VAL A 465 13.42 4.57 -41.97
N LEU A 466 13.70 4.38 -43.25
CA LEU A 466 13.97 5.47 -44.20
C LEU A 466 12.76 6.41 -44.38
N GLY A 467 11.54 5.89 -44.21
CA GLY A 467 10.30 6.67 -44.29
C GLY A 467 9.97 7.51 -43.06
N LEU A 468 10.76 7.45 -41.97
CA LEU A 468 10.46 8.16 -40.71
C LEU A 468 10.74 9.67 -40.75
N GLY A 469 11.40 10.17 -41.80
CA GLY A 469 11.72 11.60 -41.93
C GLY A 469 12.79 12.11 -40.96
N LEU A 470 13.54 11.21 -40.32
CA LEU A 470 14.66 11.52 -39.44
C LEU A 470 15.92 11.87 -40.25
N SER A 471 16.85 12.60 -39.63
CA SER A 471 18.12 12.97 -40.27
C SER A 471 19.04 11.76 -40.43
N VAL A 472 20.02 11.86 -41.34
CA VAL A 472 21.06 10.83 -41.53
C VAL A 472 21.79 10.49 -40.23
N VAL A 473 22.05 11.50 -39.38
CA VAL A 473 22.76 11.32 -38.09
C VAL A 473 21.93 10.47 -37.11
N GLU A 474 20.61 10.54 -37.18
CA GLU A 474 19.69 9.77 -36.33
C GLU A 474 19.43 8.37 -36.89
N LEU A 475 19.32 8.25 -38.22
CA LEU A 475 19.01 6.98 -38.90
C LEU A 475 20.22 6.04 -39.01
N ASP A 476 21.43 6.54 -39.22
CA ASP A 476 22.60 5.69 -39.43
C ASP A 476 22.91 4.74 -38.26
N PRO A 477 22.83 5.16 -36.98
CA PRO A 477 22.97 4.26 -35.85
C PRO A 477 21.91 3.15 -35.83
N VAL A 478 20.66 3.49 -36.18
CA VAL A 478 19.53 2.55 -36.25
C VAL A 478 19.74 1.54 -37.36
N LEU A 479 20.09 2.00 -38.57
CA LEU A 479 20.38 1.16 -39.73
C LEU A 479 21.61 0.27 -39.46
N SER A 480 22.62 0.79 -38.76
CA SER A 480 23.79 0.01 -38.34
C SER A 480 23.41 -1.11 -37.37
N ALA A 481 22.46 -0.87 -36.47
CA ALA A 481 21.96 -1.89 -35.53
C ALA A 481 21.10 -2.96 -36.23
N VAL A 482 20.26 -2.57 -37.19
CA VAL A 482 19.47 -3.52 -38.01
C VAL A 482 20.39 -4.45 -38.81
N TRP A 483 21.48 -3.89 -39.34
CA TRP A 483 22.45 -4.60 -40.17
C TRP A 483 23.79 -4.83 -39.45
N GLU A 484 23.74 -5.09 -38.15
CA GLU A 484 24.91 -5.46 -37.35
C GLU A 484 25.60 -6.68 -37.97
N ASP A 485 24.81 -7.68 -38.36
CA ASP A 485 25.26 -8.78 -39.21
C ASP A 485 25.06 -8.45 -40.70
N PRO A 486 26.11 -8.56 -41.54
CA PRO A 486 25.98 -8.28 -42.96
C PRO A 486 25.05 -9.31 -43.63
N PRO A 487 24.20 -8.89 -44.58
CA PRO A 487 23.28 -9.78 -45.30
C PRO A 487 24.02 -10.85 -46.13
N ASP A 488 23.27 -11.82 -46.64
CA ASP A 488 23.72 -12.65 -47.77
C ASP A 488 23.59 -11.89 -49.10
N ALA A 489 24.12 -12.47 -50.18
CA ALA A 489 24.11 -11.83 -51.49
C ALA A 489 22.69 -11.54 -52.03
N VAL A 490 21.71 -12.40 -51.72
CA VAL A 490 20.34 -12.27 -52.20
C VAL A 490 19.63 -11.13 -51.49
N THR A 491 19.68 -11.12 -50.17
CA THR A 491 19.10 -10.10 -49.31
C THR A 491 19.76 -8.73 -49.56
N CYS A 492 21.08 -8.69 -49.76
CA CYS A 492 21.78 -7.45 -50.09
C CYS A 492 21.36 -6.92 -51.47
N LEU A 493 21.16 -7.81 -52.45
CA LEU A 493 20.67 -7.43 -53.78
C LEU A 493 19.25 -6.87 -53.71
N GLU A 494 18.37 -7.51 -52.92
CA GLU A 494 17.01 -7.02 -52.67
C GLU A 494 17.01 -5.64 -52.02
N LEU A 495 17.86 -5.42 -51.00
CA LEU A 495 18.01 -4.14 -50.33
C LEU A 495 18.43 -3.02 -51.28
N VAL A 496 19.50 -3.23 -52.06
CA VAL A 496 20.01 -2.22 -53.02
C VAL A 496 19.00 -1.96 -54.13
N ALA A 497 18.22 -2.97 -54.53
CA ALA A 497 17.18 -2.81 -55.53
C ALA A 497 15.96 -2.04 -55.00
N ALA A 498 15.58 -2.27 -53.74
CA ALA A 498 14.43 -1.62 -53.11
C ALA A 498 14.72 -0.18 -52.66
N HIS A 499 15.94 0.11 -52.21
CA HIS A 499 16.29 1.39 -51.57
C HIS A 499 17.62 1.98 -52.10
N PRO A 500 17.76 2.24 -53.42
CA PRO A 500 19.01 2.70 -54.01
C PRO A 500 19.48 4.06 -53.48
N GLU A 501 18.55 5.00 -53.28
CA GLU A 501 18.82 6.33 -52.72
C GLU A 501 19.29 6.22 -51.26
N GLY A 502 18.59 5.41 -50.45
CA GLY A 502 18.97 5.15 -49.07
C GLY A 502 20.38 4.55 -48.94
N CYS A 503 20.75 3.62 -49.84
CA CYS A 503 22.11 3.07 -49.87
C CYS A 503 23.19 4.09 -50.29
N ALA A 504 22.83 5.14 -51.04
CA ALA A 504 23.75 6.20 -51.44
C ALA A 504 23.90 7.28 -50.35
N GLU A 505 22.81 7.61 -49.66
CA GLU A 505 22.74 8.70 -48.68
C GLU A 505 23.20 8.28 -47.28
N HIS A 506 23.00 7.01 -46.90
CA HIS A 506 23.30 6.49 -45.57
C HIS A 506 24.56 5.62 -45.56
N PRO A 507 25.68 6.08 -44.96
CA PRO A 507 26.90 5.29 -44.80
C PRO A 507 26.69 3.89 -44.24
N ALA A 508 25.78 3.74 -43.27
CA ALA A 508 25.42 2.45 -42.68
C ALA A 508 24.93 1.41 -43.71
N LEU A 509 24.17 1.86 -44.74
CA LEU A 509 23.68 1.01 -45.82
C LEU A 509 24.68 0.90 -46.97
N GLY A 510 25.37 1.99 -47.31
CA GLY A 510 26.34 2.03 -48.41
C GLY A 510 27.53 1.09 -48.22
N VAL A 511 27.90 0.76 -46.97
CA VAL A 511 28.98 -0.19 -46.66
C VAL A 511 28.55 -1.67 -46.71
N LEU A 512 27.24 -1.96 -46.72
CA LEU A 512 26.73 -3.34 -46.64
C LEU A 512 27.15 -4.23 -47.81
N PRO A 513 27.19 -3.77 -49.08
CA PRO A 513 27.67 -4.61 -50.17
C PRO A 513 29.13 -5.04 -49.98
N SER A 514 30.01 -4.11 -49.58
CA SER A 514 31.41 -4.42 -49.24
C SER A 514 31.53 -5.44 -48.12
N ARG A 515 30.76 -5.28 -47.03
CA ARG A 515 30.73 -6.25 -45.91
C ARG A 515 30.22 -7.62 -46.35
N THR A 516 29.23 -7.64 -47.25
CA THR A 516 28.66 -8.86 -47.83
C THR A 516 29.68 -9.60 -48.68
N PHE A 517 30.38 -8.92 -49.59
CA PHE A 517 31.47 -9.52 -50.39
C PHE A 517 32.60 -10.05 -49.50
N MET A 518 32.99 -9.29 -48.48
CA MET A 518 34.00 -9.72 -47.50
C MET A 518 33.58 -10.98 -46.74
N ARG A 519 32.30 -11.10 -46.36
CA ARG A 519 31.75 -12.30 -45.70
C ARG A 519 31.74 -13.50 -46.64
N ILE A 520 31.37 -13.32 -47.91
CA ILE A 520 31.38 -14.37 -48.93
C ILE A 520 32.82 -14.87 -49.16
N ALA A 521 33.76 -13.95 -49.37
CA ALA A 521 35.18 -14.26 -49.52
C ALA A 521 35.81 -14.93 -48.27
N ALA A 522 35.16 -14.83 -47.10
CA ALA A 522 35.58 -15.51 -45.88
C ALA A 522 35.13 -16.99 -45.79
N GLY A 523 34.35 -17.49 -46.76
CA GLY A 523 33.93 -18.90 -46.80
C GLY A 523 32.43 -19.15 -46.62
N TYR A 524 31.57 -18.12 -46.65
CA TYR A 524 30.11 -18.26 -46.55
C TYR A 524 29.38 -18.28 -47.91
N GLY A 525 30.10 -18.53 -49.01
CA GLY A 525 29.57 -18.64 -50.37
C GLY A 525 30.68 -18.50 -51.42
N GLY A 526 30.36 -18.73 -52.69
CA GLY A 526 31.27 -18.49 -53.81
C GLY A 526 31.20 -17.05 -54.33
N LEU A 527 32.37 -16.40 -54.49
CA LEU A 527 32.47 -15.13 -55.24
C LEU A 527 32.01 -15.26 -56.70
N THR A 528 31.96 -16.50 -57.22
CA THR A 528 31.48 -16.86 -58.56
C THR A 528 30.00 -17.26 -58.60
N GLU A 529 29.28 -17.23 -57.48
CA GLU A 529 27.85 -17.55 -57.47
C GLU A 529 27.02 -16.48 -58.20
N ALA A 530 25.95 -16.93 -58.86
CA ALA A 530 25.11 -16.05 -59.68
C ALA A 530 24.47 -14.90 -58.88
N SER A 531 24.08 -15.13 -57.62
CA SER A 531 23.56 -14.12 -56.71
C SER A 531 24.61 -13.04 -56.40
N THR A 532 25.84 -13.45 -56.11
CA THR A 532 26.98 -12.56 -55.84
C THR A 532 27.34 -11.69 -57.05
N LEU A 533 27.33 -12.27 -58.26
CA LEU A 533 27.60 -11.53 -59.48
C LEU A 533 26.50 -10.52 -59.83
N ARG A 534 25.23 -10.90 -59.64
CA ARG A 534 24.10 -9.98 -59.80
C ARG A 534 24.16 -8.83 -58.81
N LEU A 535 24.53 -9.10 -57.55
CA LEU A 535 24.77 -8.06 -56.55
C LEU A 535 25.88 -7.11 -57.00
N ALA A 536 27.03 -7.64 -57.44
CA ALA A 536 28.14 -6.83 -57.94
C ALA A 536 27.69 -5.93 -59.10
N GLU A 537 27.03 -6.49 -60.12
CA GLU A 537 26.49 -5.70 -61.23
C GLU A 537 25.51 -4.61 -60.78
N ARG A 538 24.60 -4.94 -59.85
CA ARG A 538 23.64 -3.99 -59.32
C ARG A 538 24.31 -2.85 -58.56
N VAL A 539 25.29 -3.14 -57.71
CA VAL A 539 26.07 -2.14 -56.95
C VAL A 539 26.79 -1.19 -57.90
N ARG A 540 27.45 -1.70 -58.94
CA ARG A 540 28.12 -0.85 -59.95
C ARG A 540 27.16 0.07 -60.70
N THR A 541 25.90 -0.36 -60.84
CA THR A 541 24.86 0.41 -61.52
C THR A 541 24.24 1.47 -60.60
N MET A 542 23.96 1.12 -59.34
CA MET A 542 23.17 1.96 -58.43
C MET A 542 24.02 2.79 -57.46
N LEU A 543 25.27 2.39 -57.18
CA LEU A 543 26.16 3.02 -56.20
C LEU A 543 27.55 3.32 -56.79
N PRO A 544 27.65 4.05 -57.91
CA PRO A 544 28.92 4.23 -58.62
C PRO A 544 29.93 5.09 -57.83
N GLY A 545 31.22 4.79 -57.98
CA GLY A 545 32.32 5.64 -57.49
C GLY A 545 32.64 5.53 -55.99
N GLY A 546 31.94 4.67 -55.24
CA GLY A 546 32.21 4.38 -53.83
C GLY A 546 33.06 3.12 -53.60
N ALA A 547 33.37 2.83 -52.33
CA ALA A 547 34.10 1.62 -51.94
C ALA A 547 33.36 0.33 -52.37
N ALA A 548 32.03 0.33 -52.28
CA ALA A 548 31.19 -0.80 -52.71
C ALA A 548 31.30 -1.09 -54.22
N ASP A 549 31.40 -0.05 -55.07
CA ASP A 549 31.63 -0.21 -56.52
C ASP A 549 33.03 -0.77 -56.82
N ALA A 550 34.05 -0.31 -56.09
CA ALA A 550 35.40 -0.86 -56.18
C ALA A 550 35.45 -2.35 -55.77
N ASP A 551 34.79 -2.71 -54.66
CA ASP A 551 34.67 -4.10 -54.22
C ASP A 551 33.86 -4.96 -55.19
N ALA A 552 32.79 -4.42 -55.79
CA ALA A 552 32.04 -5.10 -56.83
C ALA A 552 32.88 -5.34 -58.11
N ALA A 553 33.79 -4.43 -58.45
CA ALA A 553 34.73 -4.63 -59.55
C ALA A 553 35.73 -5.77 -59.25
N ILE A 554 36.20 -5.89 -58.00
CA ILE A 554 37.05 -7.00 -57.54
C ILE A 554 36.34 -8.34 -57.71
N VAL A 555 35.08 -8.44 -57.26
CA VAL A 555 34.27 -9.66 -57.38
C VAL A 555 34.11 -10.09 -58.84
N ARG A 556 33.84 -9.13 -59.74
CA ARG A 556 33.75 -9.40 -61.17
C ARG A 556 35.07 -9.87 -61.78
N ALA A 557 36.18 -9.19 -61.49
CA ALA A 557 37.50 -9.56 -61.99
C ALA A 557 37.91 -10.97 -61.51
N HIS A 558 37.59 -11.32 -60.26
CA HIS A 558 37.78 -12.68 -59.75
C HIS A 558 36.98 -13.71 -60.55
N ALA A 559 35.70 -13.44 -60.82
CA ALA A 559 34.86 -14.36 -61.57
C ALA A 559 35.30 -14.51 -63.02
N ASP A 560 35.67 -13.42 -63.68
CA ASP A 560 36.27 -13.44 -65.03
C ASP A 560 37.57 -14.26 -65.04
N ALA A 561 38.41 -14.15 -64.00
CA ALA A 561 39.64 -14.92 -63.88
C ALA A 561 39.40 -16.43 -63.74
N VAL A 562 38.48 -16.83 -62.84
CA VAL A 562 38.22 -18.24 -62.52
C VAL A 562 37.38 -18.95 -63.59
N THR A 563 36.55 -18.22 -64.34
CA THR A 563 35.67 -18.80 -65.36
C THR A 563 36.22 -18.71 -66.80
N SER A 564 37.35 -18.02 -67.00
CA SER A 564 37.97 -17.88 -68.33
C SER A 564 38.56 -19.19 -68.85
N GLU A 565 38.16 -19.58 -70.05
CA GLU A 565 38.73 -20.74 -70.77
C GLU A 565 40.14 -20.46 -71.34
N LYS A 566 40.56 -19.19 -71.39
CA LYS A 566 41.84 -18.76 -71.98
C LYS A 566 42.78 -18.23 -70.88
N PRO A 567 44.00 -18.79 -70.75
CA PRO A 567 44.97 -18.35 -69.74
C PRO A 567 45.33 -16.85 -69.81
N VAL A 568 45.38 -16.29 -71.02
CA VAL A 568 45.70 -14.87 -71.23
C VAL A 568 44.59 -13.95 -70.69
N ASP A 569 43.34 -14.36 -70.82
CA ASP A 569 42.20 -13.58 -70.34
C ASP A 569 42.05 -13.71 -68.82
N ALA A 570 42.36 -14.90 -68.26
CA ALA A 570 42.45 -15.10 -66.81
C ALA A 570 43.56 -14.24 -66.18
N ALA A 571 44.75 -14.21 -66.78
CA ALA A 571 45.86 -13.38 -66.32
C ALA A 571 45.52 -11.88 -66.38
N ARG A 572 44.85 -11.42 -67.45
CA ARG A 572 44.41 -10.03 -67.58
C ARG A 572 43.39 -9.65 -66.49
N ALA A 573 42.47 -10.55 -66.16
CA ALA A 573 41.49 -10.33 -65.10
C ALA A 573 42.14 -10.28 -63.71
N LEU A 574 43.15 -11.12 -63.44
CA LEU A 574 43.95 -11.06 -62.21
C LEU A 574 44.78 -9.76 -62.11
N ASP A 575 45.38 -9.30 -63.21
CA ASP A 575 46.14 -8.04 -63.26
C ASP A 575 45.25 -6.81 -62.99
N ALA A 576 43.94 -6.92 -63.23
CA ALA A 576 42.96 -5.87 -62.95
C ALA A 576 42.58 -5.79 -61.45
N LEU A 577 42.94 -6.78 -60.64
CA LEU A 577 42.70 -6.76 -59.19
C LEU A 577 43.64 -5.75 -58.51
N PRO A 578 43.13 -4.93 -57.57
CA PRO A 578 43.98 -4.05 -56.77
C PRO A 578 45.02 -4.82 -55.97
N ARG A 579 46.23 -4.29 -55.86
CA ARG A 579 47.35 -4.93 -55.13
C ARG A 579 47.23 -4.87 -53.60
N ALA A 580 46.26 -4.14 -53.08
CA ALA A 580 46.06 -3.94 -51.65
C ALA A 580 44.56 -3.92 -51.32
N GLY A 581 44.21 -4.42 -50.14
CA GLY A 581 42.83 -4.53 -49.66
C GLY A 581 42.45 -5.98 -49.37
N ARG A 582 41.79 -6.21 -48.21
CA ARG A 582 41.51 -7.57 -47.73
C ARG A 582 40.67 -8.40 -48.71
N LEU A 583 39.70 -7.78 -49.39
CA LEU A 583 38.87 -8.45 -50.38
C LEU A 583 39.70 -8.87 -51.60
N ALA A 584 40.52 -7.96 -52.12
CA ALA A 584 41.39 -8.22 -53.27
C ALA A 584 42.39 -9.35 -53.00
N THR A 585 43.02 -9.36 -51.81
CA THR A 585 43.93 -10.45 -51.41
C THR A 585 43.22 -11.81 -51.38
N ARG A 586 42.05 -11.90 -50.75
CA ARG A 586 41.28 -13.15 -50.69
C ARG A 586 40.77 -13.58 -52.06
N ALA A 587 40.32 -12.63 -52.88
CA ALA A 587 39.88 -12.90 -54.25
C ALA A 587 41.04 -13.42 -55.11
N PHE A 588 42.25 -12.88 -54.95
CA PHE A 588 43.44 -13.35 -55.63
C PHE A 588 43.86 -14.74 -55.15
N GLU A 589 43.96 -14.96 -53.84
CA GLU A 589 44.28 -16.27 -53.24
C GLU A 589 43.30 -17.35 -53.72
N SER A 590 42.00 -17.07 -53.63
CA SER A 590 40.96 -18.02 -54.07
C SER A 590 41.00 -18.29 -55.58
N ALA A 591 41.35 -17.30 -56.41
CA ALA A 591 41.52 -17.51 -57.84
C ALA A 591 42.78 -18.33 -58.14
N ALA A 592 43.88 -18.05 -57.45
CA ALA A 592 45.14 -18.77 -57.58
C ALA A 592 45.05 -20.24 -57.11
N GLU A 593 44.20 -20.55 -56.14
CA GLU A 593 43.92 -21.93 -55.72
C GLU A 593 43.08 -22.73 -56.73
N ARG A 594 42.26 -22.06 -57.55
CA ARG A 594 41.35 -22.70 -58.50
C ARG A 594 41.93 -22.89 -59.90
N LEU A 595 42.86 -22.02 -60.31
CA LEU A 595 43.59 -22.05 -61.57
C LEU A 595 44.80 -23.01 -61.48
#